data_AF-X1VF68-F1
#
_entry.id   AF-X1VF68-F1
#
_cell.length_a   1.000
_cell.length_b   1.000
_cell.length_c   1.000
_cell.angle_alpha   90.00
_cell.angle_beta   90.00
_cell.angle_gamma   90.00
#
_symmetry.space_group_name_H-M   'P 1'
#
loop_
_entity.id
_entity.type
_entity.pdbx_description
1 polymer ?
#
loop_
_entity_poly.entity_id
_entity_poly.type
_entity_poly.pdbx_seq_one_letter_code
_entity_poly.pdbx_strand_id
1 'polypeptide(L)' 'HGQTGTVKGIRGRCYEVEVKIGNSKKLLIIGKEHLRTNKGSAK' A
#
# COMPACT_ATOMS: atom_id res chain seq x y z
N HIS A 1 -9.27 -3.81 -6.45
CA HIS A 1 -8.37 -4.86 -5.94
C HIS A 1 -7.23 -5.05 -6.95
N GLY A 2 -5.99 -5.27 -6.51
CA GLY A 2 -4.84 -5.55 -7.41
C GLY A 2 -3.88 -4.40 -7.73
N GLN A 3 -4.09 -3.20 -7.19
CA GLN A 3 -3.13 -2.10 -7.33
C GLN A 3 -1.93 -2.32 -6.41
N THR A 4 -0.73 -2.01 -6.90
CA THR A 4 0.48 -1.96 -6.06
C THR A 4 0.68 -0.53 -5.58
N GLY A 5 0.85 -0.36 -4.26
CA GLY A 5 1.15 0.92 -3.64
C GLY A 5 2.47 0.90 -2.89
N THR A 6 2.85 2.04 -2.34
CA THR A 6 4.00 2.16 -1.44
C THR A 6 3.52 2.37 -0.02
N VAL A 7 4.04 1.57 0.91
CA VAL A 7 3.79 1.77 2.35
C VAL A 7 4.50 3.05 2.78
N LYS A 8 3.74 4.01 3.29
CA LYS A 8 4.24 5.28 3.85
C LYS A 8 4.46 5.19 5.35
N GLY A 9 3.69 4.35 6.04
CA GLY A 9 3.71 4.27 7.49
C GLY A 9 2.88 3.11 8.03
N ILE A 10 2.84 3.02 9.36
CA ILE A 10 2.07 2.05 10.12
C ILE A 10 1.11 2.84 11.02
N ARG A 11 -0.17 2.44 11.00
CA ARG A 11 -1.21 3.01 11.86
C ARG A 11 -1.84 1.89 12.68
N GLY A 12 -1.35 1.73 13.90
CA GLY A 12 -1.75 0.62 14.77
C GLY A 12 -1.36 -0.74 14.17
N ARG A 13 -2.35 -1.58 13.88
CA ARG A 13 -2.14 -2.90 13.24
C ARG A 13 -2.19 -2.86 11.71
N CYS A 14 -2.49 -1.70 11.13
CA CYS A 14 -2.67 -1.50 9.70
C CYS A 14 -1.50 -0.70 9.11
N TYR A 15 -1.39 -0.71 7.78
CA TYR A 15 -0.41 0.06 7.03
C TYR A 15 -1.08 1.20 6.27
N GLU A 16 -0.40 2.34 6.23
CA GLU A 16 -0.76 3.45 5.36
C GLU A 16 -0.10 3.24 4.01
N VAL A 17 -0.90 2.97 2.99
CA VAL A 17 -0.45 2.65 1.64
C VAL A 17 -0.89 3.76 0.70
N GLU A 18 0.09 4.42 0.08
CA GLU A 18 -0.17 5.35 -1.01
C GLU A 18 -0.33 4.57 -2.32
N VAL A 19 -1.50 4.70 -2.94
CA VAL A 19 -1.82 4.11 -4.25
C VAL A 19 -2.14 5.21 -5.26
N LYS A 20 -1.75 5.01 -6.52
CA LYS A 20 -2.18 5.85 -7.63
C LYS A 20 -3.48 5.28 -8.22
N ILE A 21 -4.52 6.10 -8.28
CA ILE A 21 -5.80 5.75 -8.88
C ILE A 21 -6.08 6.78 -9.97
N GLY A 22 -5.92 6.38 -11.24
CA GLY A 22 -5.94 7.31 -12.36
C GLY A 22 -4.84 8.36 -12.25
N ASN A 23 -5.22 9.64 -12.21
CA ASN A 23 -4.30 10.77 -12.08
C ASN A 23 -4.08 11.24 -10.64
N SER A 24 -4.77 10.64 -9.67
CA SER A 24 -4.72 11.06 -8.27
C SER A 24 -3.94 10.06 -7.40
N LYS A 25 -3.28 10.58 -6.36
CA LYS A 25 -2.72 9.76 -5.28
C LYS A 25 -3.71 9.70 -4.14
N LYS A 26 -3.90 8.51 -3.58
CA LYS A 26 -4.78 8.29 -2.43
C LYS A 26 -4.04 7.49 -1.37
N LEU A 27 -4.21 7.89 -0.12
CA LEU A 27 -3.70 7.16 1.04
C LEU A 27 -4.80 6.24 1.56
N LEU A 28 -4.49 4.96 1.68
CA LEU A 28 -5.40 3.92 2.17
C LEU A 28 -4.82 3.33 3.45
N ILE A 29 -5.70 2.96 4.39
CA ILE A 29 -5.32 2.24 5.61
C ILE A 29 -5.75 0.79 5.40
N ILE A 30 -4.78 -0.13 5.28
CA ILE A 30 -5.03 -1.52 4.87
C ILE A 30 -4.40 -2.47 5.89
N GLY A 31 -5.17 -3.49 6.31
CA GLY A 31 -4.69 -4.57 7.17
C GLY A 31 -3.67 -5.47 6.46
N LYS A 32 -2.76 -6.07 7.23
CA LYS A 32 -1.68 -6.92 6.69
C LYS A 32 -2.20 -8.13 5.89
N GLU A 33 -3.38 -8.61 6.24
CA GLU A 33 -4.08 -9.74 5.60
C GLU A 33 -4.48 -9.45 4.14
N HIS A 34 -4.56 -8.18 3.76
CA HIS A 34 -4.90 -7.75 2.41
C HIS A 34 -3.69 -7.29 1.59
N LEU A 35 -2.48 -7.38 2.17
CA LEU A 35 -1.24 -6.97 1.53
C LEU A 35 -0.41 -8.19 1.11
N ARG A 36 0.30 -8.05 0.00
CA ARG A 36 1.30 -9.01 -0.45
C ARG A 36 2.58 -8.26 -0.77
N THR A 37 3.71 -8.77 -0.31
CA THR A 37 5.01 -8.18 -0.63
C THR A 37 5.33 -8.39 -2.10
N ASN A 38 5.72 -7.32 -2.79
CA ASN A 38 6.21 -7.39 -4.16
C ASN A 38 7.72 -7.63 -4.13
N LYS A 39 8.14 -8.87 -4.42
CA LYS A 39 9.56 -9.30 -4.38
C LYS A 39 10.45 -8.64 -5.43
N GLY A 40 9.89 -7.90 -6.39
CA GLY A 40 10.63 -7.28 -7.48
C GLY A 40 11.16 -5.86 -7.20
N SER A 41 10.92 -5.31 -6.00
CA SER A 41 11.20 -3.90 -5.71
C SER A 41 12.02 -3.68 -4.43
N ALA A 42 12.92 -4.61 -4.11
CA ALA A 42 14.03 -4.35 -3.20
C ALA A 42 15.22 -3.89 -4.07
N LYS A 43 15.52 -2.60 -4.03
CA LYS A 43 16.81 -2.06 -4.49
C LYS A 43 17.66 -1.82 -3.26
#